data_AF-A0A1J3DI52-F1
#
_entry.id   AF-A0A1J3DI52-F1
#
_cell.length_a   1.000
_cell.length_b   1.000
_cell.length_c   1.000
_cell.angle_alpha   90.00
_cell.angle_beta   90.00
_cell.angle_gamma   90.00
#
_symmetry.space_group_name_H-M   'P 1'
#
loop_
_entity.id
_entity.type
_entity.pdbx_description
1 polymer ?
#
loop_
_entity_poly.entity_id
_entity_poly.type
_entity_poly.pdbx_seq_one_letter_code
_entity_poly.pdbx_strand_id
1 'polypeptide(L)'
;GERKGQTKEITVYEYFKQTYTEPTSSVYFPCLDVGKPNRPNYLPLEFCDLVSLQRYTKALSGRQRSLLVEKSRQKPLERIKSLNDAMNNCCYDKDPFLAGCGISTEKQMTQVEGRVLAPPKLKFGKNVEDVPRNGRWNFNNKTLYEPIPIKNWAVVNFSFPCDSSRISRDLINCGMKKGIEIDRPFALVEEDPQYKKAGAVERVERMIAKMRSKFPNPPHFILCILPEPKNSDIYGPWKKICLTGEGINTQCICPKKMNDQYFTNVLLKINSKLGGINSLLGIEYSCNIPLINKIPTLILGM
;
A
#
# COMPACT_ATOMS: atom_id res chain seq x y z
N GLY A 1 10.32 -50.24 46.41
CA GLY A 1 9.10 -49.77 47.09
C GLY A 1 8.61 -48.53 46.38
N GLU A 2 7.74 -48.70 45.40
CA GLU A 2 7.13 -47.60 44.64
C GLU A 2 5.96 -47.02 45.43
N ARG A 3 6.07 -45.77 45.90
CA ARG A 3 4.90 -45.03 46.38
C ARG A 3 4.04 -44.66 45.16
N LYS A 4 3.04 -45.50 44.85
CA LYS A 4 1.93 -45.14 43.95
C LYS A 4 1.15 -43.99 44.58
N GLY A 5 1.47 -42.76 44.22
CA GLY A 5 0.63 -41.61 44.53
C GLY A 5 -0.71 -41.77 43.81
N GLN A 6 -1.83 -41.72 44.54
CA GLN A 6 -3.16 -41.70 43.93
C GLN A 6 -3.30 -40.43 43.08
N THR A 7 -3.58 -40.61 41.79
CA THR A 7 -3.92 -39.50 40.89
C THR A 7 -5.40 -39.17 41.09
N LYS A 8 -5.70 -37.93 41.46
CA LYS A 8 -7.07 -37.44 41.65
C LYS A 8 -7.43 -36.52 40.49
N GLU A 9 -8.57 -36.77 39.86
CA GLU A 9 -9.16 -35.86 38.88
C GLU A 9 -9.87 -34.72 39.65
N ILE A 10 -9.51 -33.48 39.34
CA ILE A 10 -10.00 -32.28 40.02
C ILE A 10 -10.08 -31.15 39.00
N THR A 11 -11.07 -30.26 39.16
CA THR A 11 -11.18 -29.08 38.30
C THR A 11 -10.07 -28.07 38.61
N VAL A 12 -9.70 -27.24 37.62
CA VAL A 12 -8.72 -26.16 37.83
C VAL A 12 -9.17 -25.21 38.94
N TYR A 13 -10.46 -24.87 38.97
CA TYR A 13 -11.05 -24.02 40.00
C TYR A 13 -10.89 -24.62 41.41
N GLU A 14 -11.27 -25.90 41.60
CA GLU A 14 -11.12 -26.56 42.90
C GLU A 14 -9.66 -26.72 43.30
N TYR A 15 -8.75 -26.99 42.36
CA TYR A 15 -7.32 -27.08 42.62
C TYR A 15 -6.76 -25.75 43.15
N PHE A 16 -7.08 -24.63 42.49
CA PHE A 16 -6.64 -23.31 42.93
C PHE A 16 -7.32 -22.88 44.24
N LYS A 17 -8.60 -23.20 44.44
CA LYS A 17 -9.31 -22.96 45.71
C LYS A 17 -8.72 -23.72 46.89
N GLN A 18 -8.27 -24.96 46.67
CA GLN A 18 -7.70 -25.82 47.72
C GLN A 18 -6.22 -25.53 48.00
N THR A 19 -5.45 -25.16 46.97
CA THR A 19 -3.97 -25.09 47.03
C THR A 19 -3.44 -23.66 47.08
N TYR A 20 -4.15 -22.72 46.47
CA TYR A 20 -3.71 -21.33 46.26
C TYR A 20 -4.86 -20.36 46.58
N THR A 21 -5.00 -19.30 45.77
CA THR A 21 -6.07 -18.32 45.85
C THR A 21 -7.25 -18.79 44.99
N GLU A 22 -8.45 -18.70 45.54
CA GLU A 22 -9.69 -18.99 44.82
C GLU A 22 -9.88 -18.00 43.66
N PRO A 23 -10.03 -18.48 42.41
CA PRO A 23 -10.28 -17.59 41.32
C PRO A 23 -11.70 -17.05 41.37
N THR A 24 -11.86 -15.72 41.33
CA THR A 24 -13.18 -15.06 41.51
C THR A 24 -13.67 -14.39 40.25
N SER A 25 -12.76 -13.82 39.46
CA SER A 25 -13.09 -13.06 38.25
C SER A 25 -13.10 -13.94 37.00
N SER A 26 -12.27 -14.98 36.98
CA SER A 26 -12.01 -15.82 35.82
C SER A 26 -12.77 -17.17 35.81
N VAL A 27 -13.71 -17.38 36.76
CA VAL A 27 -14.39 -18.68 36.98
C VAL A 27 -15.03 -19.26 35.72
N TYR A 28 -15.69 -18.41 34.92
CA TYR A 28 -16.40 -18.83 33.70
C TYR A 28 -15.57 -18.64 32.42
N PHE A 29 -14.28 -18.33 32.53
CA PHE A 29 -13.40 -18.13 31.40
C PHE A 29 -12.53 -19.37 31.13
N PRO A 30 -12.06 -19.56 29.88
CA PRO A 30 -11.11 -20.63 29.59
C PRO A 30 -9.78 -20.40 30.32
N CYS A 31 -9.14 -21.49 30.74
CA CYS A 31 -7.77 -21.45 31.25
C CYS A 31 -6.76 -21.34 30.09
N LEU A 32 -5.60 -20.77 30.37
CA LEU A 32 -4.46 -20.81 29.47
C LEU A 32 -3.72 -22.14 29.60
N ASP A 33 -3.55 -22.85 28.49
CA ASP A 33 -2.63 -24.00 28.44
C ASP A 33 -1.21 -23.51 28.14
N VAL A 34 -0.35 -23.57 29.15
CA VAL A 34 1.07 -23.23 29.07
C VAL A 34 1.96 -24.48 29.08
N GLY A 35 1.34 -25.66 29.00
CA GLY A 35 2.02 -26.95 29.04
C GLY A 35 2.58 -27.40 27.69
N LYS A 36 2.95 -28.68 27.64
CA LYS A 36 3.32 -29.37 26.39
C LYS A 36 2.07 -30.05 25.80
N PRO A 37 2.01 -30.33 24.48
CA PRO A 37 0.84 -30.96 23.85
C PRO A 37 0.36 -32.26 24.54
N ASN A 38 1.28 -33.07 25.06
CA ASN A 38 0.96 -34.34 25.74
C ASN A 38 0.92 -34.22 27.28
N ARG A 39 1.13 -33.03 27.82
CA ARG A 39 1.10 -32.74 29.26
C ARG A 39 0.67 -31.29 29.45
N PRO A 40 -0.64 -31.00 29.32
CA PRO A 40 -1.15 -29.64 29.44
C PRO A 40 -0.96 -29.13 30.86
N ASN A 41 -0.83 -27.81 30.99
CA ASN A 41 -0.77 -27.14 32.29
C ASN A 41 -1.65 -25.91 32.23
N TYR A 42 -2.73 -25.93 33.00
CA TYR A 42 -3.80 -24.94 32.92
C TYR A 42 -3.66 -23.88 34.01
N LEU A 43 -3.62 -22.61 33.58
CA LEU A 43 -3.61 -21.47 34.47
C LEU A 43 -4.87 -20.61 34.28
N PRO A 44 -5.57 -20.23 35.37
CA PRO A 44 -6.62 -19.23 35.31
C PRO A 44 -6.08 -17.88 34.80
N LEU A 45 -6.85 -17.20 33.95
CA LEU A 45 -6.45 -15.93 33.33
C LEU A 45 -6.10 -14.85 34.35
N GLU A 46 -6.78 -14.83 35.50
CA GLU A 46 -6.59 -13.79 36.51
C GLU A 46 -5.25 -13.86 37.24
N PHE A 47 -4.56 -14.99 37.15
CA PHE A 47 -3.22 -15.17 37.73
C PHE A 47 -2.10 -15.05 36.69
N CYS A 48 -2.43 -14.59 35.47
CA CYS A 48 -1.48 -14.51 34.36
C CYS A 48 -1.26 -13.05 33.94
N ASP A 49 0.00 -12.62 33.96
CA ASP A 49 0.44 -11.34 33.41
C ASP A 49 1.20 -11.52 32.09
N LEU A 50 1.02 -10.56 31.19
CA LEU A 50 1.83 -10.50 29.98
C LEU A 50 3.23 -10.01 30.32
N VAL A 51 4.23 -10.87 30.11
CA VAL A 51 5.64 -10.51 30.29
C VAL A 51 5.98 -9.31 29.39
N SER A 52 6.62 -8.30 29.97
CA SER A 52 7.02 -7.09 29.26
C SER A 52 8.06 -7.36 28.17
N LEU A 53 8.17 -6.42 27.22
CA LEU A 53 9.19 -6.43 26.15
C LEU A 53 9.13 -7.63 25.19
N GLN A 54 7.99 -8.32 25.10
CA GLN A 54 7.77 -9.33 24.07
C GLN A 54 7.47 -8.67 22.72
N ARG A 55 8.30 -8.97 21.71
CA ARG A 55 8.12 -8.46 20.35
C ARG A 55 6.85 -9.03 19.72
N TYR A 56 5.97 -8.16 19.22
CA TYR A 56 4.83 -8.56 18.41
C TYR A 56 5.27 -8.95 16.99
N THR A 57 4.97 -10.18 16.57
CA THR A 57 5.42 -10.76 15.28
C THR A 57 4.31 -10.88 14.24
N LYS A 58 3.04 -10.76 14.63
CA LYS A 58 1.89 -10.90 13.73
C LYS A 58 1.70 -9.62 12.90
N ALA A 59 0.96 -9.74 11.79
CA ALA A 59 0.64 -8.60 10.94
C ALA A 59 -0.26 -7.59 11.68
N LEU A 60 0.14 -6.33 11.68
CA LEU A 60 -0.67 -5.23 12.23
C LEU A 60 -1.88 -4.96 11.34
N SER A 61 -3.03 -4.70 11.98
CA SER A 61 -4.22 -4.18 11.30
C SER A 61 -3.94 -2.83 10.63
N GLY A 62 -4.78 -2.44 9.67
CA GLY A 62 -4.63 -1.16 8.97
C GLY A 62 -4.61 0.05 9.92
N ARG A 63 -5.45 0.03 10.97
CA ARG A 63 -5.49 1.08 12.00
C ARG A 63 -4.21 1.11 12.83
N GLN A 64 -3.75 -0.05 13.31
CA GLN A 64 -2.51 -0.15 14.08
C GLN A 64 -1.30 0.30 13.28
N ARG A 65 -1.22 -0.08 11.99
CA ARG A 65 -0.15 0.35 11.10
C ARG A 65 -0.16 1.87 10.88
N SER A 66 -1.33 2.47 10.67
CA SER A 66 -1.45 3.93 10.55
C SER A 66 -0.99 4.65 11.81
N LEU A 67 -1.42 4.18 12.99
CA LEU A 67 -0.98 4.73 14.27
C LEU A 67 0.53 4.57 14.50
N LEU A 68 1.09 3.42 14.13
CA LEU A 68 2.54 3.18 14.22
C LEU A 68 3.30 4.18 13.34
N VAL A 69 2.91 4.33 12.07
CA VAL A 69 3.56 5.29 11.16
C VAL A 69 3.45 6.73 11.68
N GLU A 70 2.29 7.11 12.19
CA GLU A 70 2.06 8.44 12.75
C GLU A 70 2.94 8.70 13.98
N LYS A 71 2.99 7.75 14.93
CA LYS A 71 3.78 7.87 16.16
C LYS A 71 5.29 7.74 15.94
N SER A 72 5.71 6.99 14.94
CA SER A 72 7.13 6.81 14.60
C SER A 72 7.68 7.91 13.70
N ARG A 73 6.85 8.85 13.22
CA ARG A 73 7.30 9.94 12.34
C ARG A 73 8.05 10.99 13.16
N GLN A 74 9.32 11.19 12.83
CA GLN A 74 10.17 12.23 13.40
C GLN A 74 10.71 13.13 12.31
N LYS A 75 10.77 14.44 12.57
CA LYS A 75 11.44 15.38 11.65
C LYS A 75 12.96 15.18 11.73
N PRO A 76 13.72 15.53 10.67
CA PRO A 76 15.18 15.34 10.66
C PRO A 76 15.90 15.92 11.88
N LEU A 77 15.57 17.16 12.27
CA LEU A 77 16.20 17.81 13.43
C LEU A 77 15.87 17.12 14.76
N GLU A 78 14.64 16.68 14.95
CA GLU A 78 14.20 15.93 16.15
C GLU A 78 14.90 14.56 16.22
N ARG A 79 15.08 13.91 15.07
CA ARG A 79 15.79 12.64 14.97
C ARG A 79 17.27 12.81 15.28
N ILE A 80 17.92 13.85 14.76
CA ILE A 80 19.32 14.18 15.07
C ILE A 80 19.48 14.40 16.58
N LYS A 81 18.60 15.22 17.18
CA LYS A 81 18.59 15.44 18.62
C LYS A 81 18.43 14.13 19.40
N SER A 82 17.45 13.31 19.04
CA SER A 82 17.20 12.02 19.72
C SER A 82 18.40 11.08 19.66
N LEU A 83 19.12 11.06 18.53
CA LEU A 83 20.31 10.24 18.35
C LEU A 83 21.49 10.77 19.19
N ASN A 84 21.70 12.08 19.22
CA ASN A 84 22.73 12.70 20.06
C ASN A 84 22.44 12.50 21.56
N ASP A 85 21.19 12.66 21.97
CA ASP A 85 20.75 12.41 23.35
C ASP A 85 20.96 10.93 23.72
N ALA A 86 20.62 10.00 22.83
CA ALA A 86 20.87 8.57 23.04
C ALA A 86 22.38 8.26 23.15
N MET A 87 23.21 8.83 22.26
CA MET A 87 24.66 8.64 22.31
C MET A 87 25.25 9.14 23.64
N ASN A 88 24.79 10.29 24.12
CA ASN A 88 25.21 10.85 25.41
C ASN A 88 24.73 10.00 26.60
N ASN A 89 23.51 9.47 26.53
CA ASN A 89 22.92 8.67 27.61
C ASN A 89 23.52 7.26 27.70
N CYS A 90 23.88 6.65 26.57
CA CYS A 90 24.48 5.31 26.54
C CYS A 90 25.89 5.27 27.16
N CYS A 91 26.59 6.42 27.23
CA CYS A 91 27.90 6.54 27.89
C CYS A 91 28.91 5.46 27.46
N TYR A 92 29.00 5.13 26.17
CA TYR A 92 29.88 4.07 25.65
C TYR A 92 31.36 4.24 26.08
N ASP A 93 31.83 5.48 26.24
CA ASP A 93 33.20 5.76 26.72
C ASP A 93 33.47 5.24 28.14
N LYS A 94 32.43 4.96 28.93
CA LYS A 94 32.53 4.41 30.29
C LYS A 94 32.40 2.88 30.31
N ASP A 95 32.18 2.25 29.17
CA ASP A 95 32.06 0.80 29.10
C ASP A 95 33.45 0.16 29.29
N PRO A 96 33.66 -0.62 30.37
CA PRO A 96 34.96 -1.22 30.66
C PRO A 96 35.40 -2.24 29.61
N PHE A 97 34.46 -2.88 28.90
CA PHE A 97 34.77 -3.82 27.83
C PHE A 97 35.28 -3.08 26.60
N LEU A 98 34.63 -1.98 26.20
CA LEU A 98 35.09 -1.16 25.06
C LEU A 98 36.46 -0.54 25.33
N ALA A 99 36.65 -0.01 26.55
CA ALA A 99 37.93 0.54 26.98
C ALA A 99 39.04 -0.54 26.98
N GLY A 100 38.75 -1.74 27.47
CA GLY A 100 39.68 -2.87 27.46
C GLY A 100 40.07 -3.34 26.06
N CYS A 101 39.21 -3.13 25.06
CA CYS A 101 39.49 -3.39 23.65
C CYS A 101 40.17 -2.20 22.92
N GLY A 102 40.43 -1.08 23.60
CA GLY A 102 41.01 0.12 22.99
C GLY A 102 40.06 0.85 22.02
N ILE A 103 38.74 0.65 22.16
CA ILE A 103 37.73 1.30 21.32
C ILE A 103 37.29 2.61 21.98
N SER A 104 37.33 3.70 21.23
CA SER A 104 36.77 5.00 21.63
C SER A 104 35.64 5.42 20.70
N THR A 105 34.66 6.16 21.24
CA THR A 105 33.49 6.59 20.46
C THR A 105 33.41 8.11 20.37
N GLU A 106 33.29 8.63 19.14
CA GLU A 106 33.02 10.06 18.92
C GLU A 106 31.55 10.37 19.22
N LYS A 107 31.29 11.49 19.89
CA LYS A 107 29.94 11.88 20.33
C LYS A 107 29.18 12.66 19.28
N GLN A 108 29.90 13.31 18.38
CA GLN A 108 29.32 14.09 17.30
C GLN A 108 29.11 13.23 16.05
N MET A 109 28.05 13.53 15.31
CA MET A 109 27.81 12.89 14.02
C MET A 109 28.93 13.25 13.03
N THR A 110 29.41 12.24 12.30
CA THR A 110 30.40 12.41 11.24
C THR A 110 29.92 13.42 10.20
N GLN A 111 30.72 14.46 9.96
CA GLN A 111 30.43 15.46 8.93
C GLN A 111 30.85 14.93 7.56
N VAL A 112 29.98 15.12 6.57
CA VAL A 112 30.22 14.65 5.20
C VAL A 112 29.87 15.79 4.25
N GLU A 113 30.76 16.07 3.30
CA GLU A 113 30.49 17.04 2.25
C GLU A 113 29.57 16.44 1.18
N GLY A 114 28.43 17.08 0.98
CA GLY A 114 27.44 16.70 -0.04
C GLY A 114 27.41 17.68 -1.20
N ARG A 115 26.97 17.20 -2.37
CA ARG A 115 26.67 18.05 -3.53
C ARG A 115 25.19 17.99 -3.88
N VAL A 116 24.58 19.14 -4.12
CA VAL A 116 23.20 19.24 -4.61
C VAL A 116 23.22 19.38 -6.13
N LEU A 117 22.80 18.34 -6.84
CA LEU A 117 22.75 18.35 -8.29
C LEU A 117 21.58 19.21 -8.78
N ALA A 118 21.79 19.94 -9.88
CA ALA A 118 20.73 20.68 -10.53
C ALA A 118 19.67 19.70 -11.07
N PRO A 119 18.36 19.93 -10.80
CA PRO A 119 17.32 19.07 -11.31
C PRO A 119 17.21 19.18 -12.84
N PRO A 120 16.94 18.08 -13.56
CA PRO A 120 16.76 18.14 -15.01
C PRO A 120 15.48 18.91 -15.35
N LYS A 121 15.52 19.66 -16.46
CA LYS A 121 14.33 20.27 -17.05
C LYS A 121 13.38 19.17 -17.54
N LEU A 122 12.08 19.37 -17.34
CA LEU A 122 11.03 18.50 -17.86
C LEU A 122 10.32 19.20 -19.02
N LYS A 123 10.04 18.44 -20.07
CA LYS A 123 9.27 18.88 -21.23
C LYS A 123 7.89 18.22 -21.23
N PHE A 124 6.86 19.03 -21.40
CA PHE A 124 5.45 18.66 -21.43
C PHE A 124 4.87 18.91 -22.83
N GLY A 125 3.59 18.61 -23.01
CA GLY A 125 2.91 18.91 -24.27
C GLY A 125 2.93 20.40 -24.60
N LYS A 126 2.74 20.71 -25.89
CA LYS A 126 2.78 22.08 -26.42
C LYS A 126 4.12 22.81 -26.14
N ASN A 127 5.22 22.05 -26.05
CA ASN A 127 6.57 22.57 -25.78
C ASN A 127 6.72 23.35 -24.47
N VAL A 128 5.86 23.11 -23.47
CA VAL A 128 6.01 23.72 -22.15
C VAL A 128 7.16 23.06 -21.40
N GLU A 129 8.06 23.86 -20.83
CA GLU A 129 9.16 23.39 -19.97
C GLU A 129 8.90 23.76 -18.50
N ASP A 130 9.33 22.91 -17.57
CA ASP A 130 9.36 23.21 -16.14
C ASP A 130 10.58 22.60 -15.46
N VAL A 131 11.05 23.25 -14.39
CA VAL A 131 12.16 22.77 -13.57
C VAL A 131 11.61 22.30 -12.22
N PRO A 132 11.78 21.02 -11.87
CA PRO A 132 11.35 20.50 -10.57
C PRO A 132 11.93 21.30 -9.41
N ARG A 133 11.09 21.61 -8.41
CA ARG A 133 11.51 22.31 -7.19
C ARG A 133 11.46 21.33 -6.02
N ASN A 134 12.58 21.17 -5.30
CA ASN A 134 12.70 20.22 -4.19
C ASN A 134 12.23 18.80 -4.57
N GLY A 135 12.58 18.36 -5.79
CA GLY A 135 12.19 17.05 -6.32
C GLY A 135 10.71 16.91 -6.67
N ARG A 136 9.96 18.00 -6.80
CA ARG A 136 8.52 17.98 -7.10
C ARG A 136 8.18 18.81 -8.32
N TRP A 137 7.20 18.33 -9.08
CA TRP A 137 6.53 19.03 -10.16
C TRP A 137 5.05 18.62 -10.18
N ASN A 138 4.23 19.36 -10.92
CA ASN A 138 2.82 19.04 -11.12
C ASN A 138 2.41 19.32 -12.58
N PHE A 139 1.20 18.87 -12.93
CA PHE A 139 0.59 19.08 -14.24
C PHE A 139 -0.40 20.26 -14.25
N ASN A 140 -0.30 21.21 -13.32
CA ASN A 140 -1.18 22.39 -13.32
C ASN A 140 -0.91 23.20 -14.59
N ASN A 141 -1.97 23.50 -15.35
CA ASN A 141 -1.91 24.23 -16.63
C ASN A 141 -0.98 23.60 -17.69
N LYS A 142 -0.71 22.29 -17.60
CA LYS A 142 0.13 21.55 -18.54
C LYS A 142 -0.64 20.37 -19.14
N THR A 143 -0.33 20.04 -20.38
CA THR A 143 -0.82 18.84 -21.07
C THR A 143 0.25 17.76 -21.12
N LEU A 144 -0.15 16.52 -21.38
CA LEU A 144 0.79 15.41 -21.58
C LEU A 144 1.61 15.63 -22.85
N TYR A 145 2.83 15.07 -22.89
CA TYR A 145 3.74 15.18 -24.02
C TYR A 145 3.20 14.43 -25.26
N GLU A 146 2.92 13.14 -25.14
CA GLU A 146 2.24 12.32 -26.14
C GLU A 146 0.99 11.67 -25.51
N PRO A 147 -0.17 12.35 -25.60
CA PRO A 147 -1.44 11.81 -25.13
C PRO A 147 -1.99 10.78 -26.14
N ILE A 148 -2.47 9.63 -25.65
CA ILE A 148 -3.15 8.62 -26.45
C ILE A 148 -4.68 8.84 -26.37
N PRO A 149 -5.38 8.98 -27.52
CA PRO A 149 -6.83 9.12 -27.52
C PRO A 149 -7.49 7.82 -27.00
N ILE A 150 -8.47 7.97 -26.11
CA ILE A 150 -9.20 6.85 -25.51
C ILE A 150 -10.53 6.69 -26.23
N LYS A 151 -10.56 5.71 -27.14
CA LYS A 151 -11.73 5.31 -27.93
C LYS A 151 -12.18 3.92 -27.52
N ASN A 152 -13.46 3.61 -27.70
CA ASN A 152 -14.05 2.29 -27.43
C ASN A 152 -13.65 1.72 -26.04
N TRP A 153 -14.11 2.37 -24.97
CA TRP A 153 -13.79 2.00 -23.59
C TRP A 153 -15.04 1.77 -22.74
N ALA A 154 -14.88 1.05 -21.63
CA ALA A 154 -15.97 0.70 -20.72
C ALA A 154 -15.72 1.22 -19.30
N VAL A 155 -16.80 1.49 -18.57
CA VAL A 155 -16.77 1.64 -17.11
C VAL A 155 -17.45 0.44 -16.48
N VAL A 156 -16.78 -0.20 -15.54
CA VAL A 156 -17.27 -1.35 -14.79
C VAL A 156 -17.32 -0.95 -13.32
N ASN A 157 -18.52 -0.98 -12.72
CA ASN A 157 -18.73 -0.48 -11.38
C ASN A 157 -19.16 -1.58 -10.41
N PHE A 158 -18.29 -1.86 -9.44
CA PHE A 158 -18.54 -2.75 -8.29
C PHE A 158 -18.89 -1.94 -7.02
N SER A 159 -18.90 -0.61 -7.08
CA SER A 159 -19.17 0.27 -5.96
C SER A 159 -20.61 0.79 -6.03
N PHE A 160 -21.46 0.35 -5.09
CA PHE A 160 -22.81 0.89 -4.94
C PHE A 160 -23.02 1.42 -3.50
N PRO A 161 -23.61 2.63 -3.32
CA PRO A 161 -24.10 3.56 -4.35
C PRO A 161 -22.97 4.45 -4.90
N CYS A 162 -22.67 4.36 -6.20
CA CYS A 162 -21.70 5.21 -6.86
C CYS A 162 -22.22 5.63 -8.25
N ASP A 163 -22.08 6.92 -8.59
CA ASP A 163 -22.49 7.44 -9.90
C ASP A 163 -21.32 7.30 -10.90
N SER A 164 -21.28 6.16 -11.58
CA SER A 164 -20.28 5.85 -12.62
C SER A 164 -20.35 6.83 -13.80
N SER A 165 -21.54 7.35 -14.13
CA SER A 165 -21.75 8.33 -15.19
C SER A 165 -21.08 9.66 -14.86
N ARG A 166 -21.29 10.19 -13.65
CA ARG A 166 -20.59 11.40 -13.19
C ARG A 166 -19.08 11.20 -13.17
N ILE A 167 -18.58 10.08 -12.65
CA ILE A 167 -17.14 9.80 -12.61
C ILE A 167 -16.54 9.76 -14.02
N SER A 168 -17.24 9.13 -14.97
CA SER A 168 -16.80 9.11 -16.37
C SER A 168 -16.73 10.52 -16.97
N ARG A 169 -17.72 11.38 -16.70
CA ARG A 169 -17.73 12.78 -17.14
C ARG A 169 -16.60 13.60 -16.51
N ASP A 170 -16.38 13.45 -15.21
CA ASP A 170 -15.30 14.15 -14.49
C ASP A 170 -13.92 13.73 -15.03
N LEU A 171 -13.74 12.43 -15.34
CA LEU A 171 -12.53 11.91 -15.98
C LEU A 171 -12.34 12.47 -17.38
N ILE A 172 -13.38 12.49 -18.23
CA ILE A 172 -13.35 13.07 -19.58
C ILE A 172 -12.97 14.55 -19.52
N ASN A 173 -13.63 15.32 -18.66
CA ASN A 173 -13.35 16.75 -18.47
C ASN A 173 -11.91 17.00 -18.02
N CYS A 174 -11.40 16.19 -17.09
CA CYS A 174 -10.01 16.26 -16.68
C CYS A 174 -9.06 15.87 -17.82
N GLY A 175 -9.40 14.82 -18.59
CA GLY A 175 -8.66 14.36 -19.76
C GLY A 175 -8.46 15.45 -20.80
N MET A 176 -9.55 16.14 -21.17
CA MET A 176 -9.51 17.27 -22.10
C MET A 176 -8.57 18.38 -21.63
N LYS A 177 -8.62 18.75 -20.34
CA LYS A 177 -7.70 19.74 -19.75
C LYS A 177 -6.23 19.30 -19.81
N LYS A 178 -5.97 17.99 -19.91
CA LYS A 178 -4.64 17.39 -20.00
C LYS A 178 -4.22 17.03 -21.43
N GLY A 179 -5.04 17.34 -22.42
CA GLY A 179 -4.76 17.08 -23.83
C GLY A 179 -5.08 15.65 -24.28
N ILE A 180 -5.80 14.88 -23.46
CA ILE A 180 -6.27 13.53 -23.82
C ILE A 180 -7.69 13.67 -24.38
N GLU A 181 -7.88 13.23 -25.62
CA GLU A 181 -9.21 13.07 -26.21
C GLU A 181 -9.82 11.76 -25.68
N ILE A 182 -10.96 11.87 -24.99
CA ILE A 182 -11.65 10.72 -24.39
C ILE A 182 -13.08 10.72 -24.90
N ASP A 183 -13.44 9.69 -25.66
CA ASP A 183 -14.81 9.50 -26.13
C ASP A 183 -15.74 9.20 -24.96
N ARG A 184 -17.06 9.32 -25.17
CA ARG A 184 -18.02 8.78 -24.19
C ARG A 184 -17.81 7.28 -24.03
N PRO A 185 -17.91 6.72 -22.81
CA PRO A 185 -17.79 5.29 -22.62
C PRO A 185 -18.87 4.58 -23.42
N PHE A 186 -18.48 3.51 -24.13
CA PHE A 186 -19.39 2.74 -24.97
C PHE A 186 -20.48 2.06 -24.13
N ALA A 187 -20.10 1.56 -22.94
CA ALA A 187 -21.04 1.03 -21.98
C ALA A 187 -20.63 1.33 -20.54
N LEU A 188 -21.65 1.54 -19.72
CA LEU A 188 -21.57 1.48 -18.26
C LEU A 188 -22.10 0.10 -17.82
N VAL A 189 -21.27 -0.66 -17.13
CA VAL A 189 -21.59 -2.00 -16.63
C VAL A 189 -21.63 -1.93 -15.11
N GLU A 190 -22.84 -2.04 -14.57
CA GLU A 190 -23.09 -2.00 -13.14
C GLU A 190 -23.25 -3.42 -12.58
N GLU A 191 -22.71 -3.65 -11.39
CA GLU A 191 -22.93 -4.88 -10.63
C GLU A 191 -24.40 -4.99 -10.19
N ASP A 192 -24.99 -6.17 -10.39
CA ASP A 192 -26.35 -6.42 -9.93
C ASP A 192 -26.36 -6.59 -8.39
N PRO A 193 -27.21 -5.85 -7.65
CA PRO A 193 -27.19 -5.83 -6.17
C PRO A 193 -27.32 -7.21 -5.51
N GLN A 194 -27.97 -8.16 -6.18
CA GLN A 194 -28.15 -9.53 -5.70
C GLN A 194 -26.83 -10.30 -5.52
N TYR A 195 -25.79 -9.98 -6.29
CA TYR A 195 -24.51 -10.69 -6.25
C TYR A 195 -23.49 -10.04 -5.32
N LYS A 196 -23.84 -8.96 -4.62
CA LYS A 196 -22.92 -8.26 -3.70
C LYS A 196 -22.39 -9.16 -2.58
N LYS A 197 -23.17 -10.18 -2.19
CA LYS A 197 -22.81 -11.17 -1.16
C LYS A 197 -22.10 -12.42 -1.72
N ALA A 198 -21.99 -12.55 -3.04
CA ALA A 198 -21.32 -13.67 -3.67
C ALA A 198 -19.79 -13.57 -3.52
N GLY A 199 -19.08 -14.66 -3.80
CA GLY A 199 -17.63 -14.68 -3.77
C GLY A 199 -17.01 -13.71 -4.80
N ALA A 200 -15.85 -13.14 -4.48
CA ALA A 200 -15.19 -12.14 -5.33
C ALA A 200 -14.94 -12.62 -6.77
N VAL A 201 -14.55 -13.88 -6.94
CA VAL A 201 -14.31 -14.49 -8.26
C VAL A 201 -15.58 -14.54 -9.09
N GLU A 202 -16.68 -15.05 -8.50
CA GLU A 202 -17.97 -15.15 -9.17
C GLU A 202 -18.50 -13.76 -9.60
N ARG A 203 -18.36 -12.76 -8.72
CA ARG A 203 -18.74 -11.37 -9.02
C ARG A 203 -18.00 -10.83 -10.25
N VAL A 204 -16.68 -11.09 -10.32
CA VAL A 204 -15.85 -10.67 -11.45
C VAL A 204 -16.26 -11.40 -12.74
N GLU A 205 -16.41 -12.71 -12.71
CA GLU A 205 -16.77 -13.51 -13.89
C GLU A 205 -18.10 -13.06 -14.49
N ARG A 206 -19.11 -12.80 -13.65
CA ARG A 206 -20.40 -12.28 -14.09
C ARG A 206 -20.28 -10.90 -14.73
N MET A 207 -19.48 -10.00 -14.15
CA MET A 207 -19.26 -8.67 -14.72
C MET A 207 -18.53 -8.73 -16.06
N ILE A 208 -17.58 -9.64 -16.23
CA ILE A 208 -16.92 -9.88 -17.52
C ILE A 208 -17.91 -10.44 -18.55
N ALA A 209 -18.76 -11.40 -18.17
CA ALA A 209 -19.79 -11.93 -19.05
C ALA A 209 -20.79 -10.85 -19.50
N LYS A 210 -21.22 -9.99 -18.56
CA LYS A 210 -22.10 -8.83 -18.84
C LYS A 210 -21.43 -7.77 -19.71
N MET A 211 -20.11 -7.63 -19.61
CA MET A 211 -19.34 -6.77 -20.49
C MET A 211 -19.28 -7.38 -21.90
N ARG A 212 -18.91 -8.65 -22.03
CA ARG A 212 -18.86 -9.36 -23.34
C ARG A 212 -20.19 -9.33 -24.09
N SER A 213 -21.33 -9.42 -23.39
CA SER A 213 -22.64 -9.35 -24.06
C SER A 213 -22.99 -7.97 -24.61
N LYS A 214 -22.41 -6.90 -24.05
CA LYS A 214 -22.63 -5.52 -24.51
C LYS A 214 -21.65 -5.10 -25.60
N PHE A 215 -20.46 -5.69 -25.63
CA PHE A 215 -19.37 -5.29 -26.52
C PHE A 215 -19.23 -6.26 -27.70
N PRO A 216 -19.43 -5.81 -28.96
CA PRO A 216 -19.19 -6.67 -30.12
C PRO A 216 -17.71 -7.02 -30.31
N ASN A 217 -16.82 -6.11 -29.92
CA ASN A 217 -15.37 -6.30 -29.90
C ASN A 217 -14.81 -5.89 -28.52
N PRO A 218 -13.71 -6.51 -28.06
CA PRO A 218 -13.06 -6.14 -26.80
C PRO A 218 -12.77 -4.63 -26.72
N PRO A 219 -13.10 -3.95 -25.60
CA PRO A 219 -12.76 -2.55 -25.42
C PRO A 219 -11.24 -2.36 -25.34
N HIS A 220 -10.74 -1.22 -25.82
CA HIS A 220 -9.31 -0.88 -25.73
C HIS A 220 -8.88 -0.61 -24.28
N PHE A 221 -9.81 -0.18 -23.44
CA PHE A 221 -9.57 0.21 -22.07
C PHE A 221 -10.79 -0.02 -21.19
N ILE A 222 -10.56 -0.43 -19.93
CA ILE A 222 -11.62 -0.55 -18.92
C ILE A 222 -11.26 0.23 -17.67
N LEU A 223 -12.15 1.15 -17.27
CA LEU A 223 -12.13 1.79 -15.97
C LEU A 223 -12.95 0.94 -14.98
N CYS A 224 -12.29 0.37 -13.98
CA CYS A 224 -12.94 -0.44 -12.95
C CYS A 224 -13.09 0.37 -11.65
N ILE A 225 -14.32 0.52 -11.16
CA ILE A 225 -14.62 1.22 -9.91
C ILE A 225 -14.80 0.18 -8.82
N LEU A 226 -13.88 0.17 -7.86
CA LEU A 226 -13.86 -0.77 -6.75
C LEU A 226 -14.62 -0.21 -5.54
N PRO A 227 -15.28 -1.07 -4.75
CA PRO A 227 -16.03 -0.64 -3.57
C PRO A 227 -15.10 -0.15 -2.45
N GLU A 228 -13.88 -0.68 -2.36
CA GLU A 228 -13.00 -0.46 -1.22
C GLU A 228 -11.63 0.10 -1.62
N PRO A 229 -11.09 1.10 -0.90
CA PRO A 229 -9.85 1.79 -1.26
C PRO A 229 -8.58 0.99 -1.00
N LYS A 230 -8.65 -0.09 -0.20
CA LYS A 230 -7.49 -0.87 0.23
C LYS A 230 -7.90 -2.34 0.31
N ASN A 231 -7.14 -3.21 -0.35
CA ASN A 231 -7.29 -4.67 -0.29
C ASN A 231 -8.68 -5.19 -0.71
N SER A 232 -9.32 -4.55 -1.71
CA SER A 232 -10.53 -5.12 -2.29
C SER A 232 -10.22 -6.52 -2.83
N ASP A 233 -10.96 -7.50 -2.32
CA ASP A 233 -10.96 -8.90 -2.74
C ASP A 233 -11.22 -9.07 -4.24
N ILE A 234 -11.97 -8.14 -4.85
CA ILE A 234 -12.26 -8.06 -6.30
C ILE A 234 -11.00 -7.76 -7.12
N TYR A 235 -10.05 -6.96 -6.61
CA TYR A 235 -8.92 -6.45 -7.40
C TYR A 235 -8.07 -7.57 -7.99
N GLY A 236 -7.75 -8.60 -7.20
CA GLY A 236 -6.91 -9.73 -7.63
C GLY A 236 -7.55 -10.52 -8.78
N PRO A 237 -8.75 -11.10 -8.59
CA PRO A 237 -9.48 -11.82 -9.64
C PRO A 237 -9.75 -10.96 -10.87
N TRP A 238 -10.14 -9.69 -10.68
CA TRP A 238 -10.36 -8.73 -11.78
C TRP A 238 -9.11 -8.56 -12.63
N LYS A 239 -7.97 -8.30 -11.98
CA LYS A 239 -6.69 -8.13 -12.68
C LYS A 239 -6.25 -9.41 -13.38
N LYS A 240 -6.41 -10.57 -12.73
CA LYS A 240 -6.08 -11.86 -13.33
C LYS A 240 -6.86 -12.06 -14.63
N ILE A 241 -8.19 -11.98 -14.60
CA ILE A 241 -9.02 -12.25 -15.77
C ILE A 241 -8.77 -11.24 -16.89
N CYS A 242 -8.70 -9.94 -16.59
CA CYS A 242 -8.45 -8.93 -17.62
C CYS A 242 -7.05 -9.03 -18.26
N LEU A 243 -6.01 -9.36 -17.48
CA LEU A 243 -4.64 -9.42 -18.00
C LEU A 243 -4.34 -10.74 -18.70
N THR A 244 -4.72 -11.88 -18.11
CA THR A 244 -4.37 -13.20 -18.66
C THR A 244 -5.44 -13.77 -19.59
N GLY A 245 -6.71 -13.44 -19.35
CA GLY A 245 -7.82 -13.96 -20.16
C GLY A 245 -8.15 -13.08 -21.35
N GLU A 246 -8.31 -11.77 -21.12
CA GLU A 246 -8.76 -10.83 -22.16
C GLU A 246 -7.63 -10.06 -22.85
N GLY A 247 -6.49 -9.88 -22.16
CA GLY A 247 -5.40 -9.02 -22.65
C GLY A 247 -5.75 -7.53 -22.71
N ILE A 248 -6.72 -7.06 -21.90
CA ILE A 248 -7.22 -5.68 -21.95
C ILE A 248 -6.57 -4.81 -20.87
N ASN A 249 -6.17 -3.60 -21.26
CA ASN A 249 -5.66 -2.59 -20.34
C ASN A 249 -6.74 -2.10 -19.38
N THR A 250 -6.47 -2.21 -18.07
CA THR A 250 -7.43 -1.81 -17.03
C THR A 250 -6.85 -0.82 -16.02
N GLN A 251 -7.68 0.13 -15.60
CA GLN A 251 -7.38 1.04 -14.50
C GLN A 251 -8.45 0.94 -13.43
N CYS A 252 -8.05 0.53 -12.23
CA CYS A 252 -8.95 0.51 -11.07
C CYS A 252 -8.92 1.84 -10.33
N ILE A 253 -10.06 2.32 -9.87
CA ILE A 253 -10.21 3.49 -9.00
C ILE A 253 -11.10 3.14 -7.81
N CYS A 254 -10.94 3.84 -6.69
CA CYS A 254 -11.90 3.80 -5.60
C CYS A 254 -12.51 5.20 -5.43
N PRO A 255 -13.85 5.34 -5.36
CA PRO A 255 -14.53 6.62 -5.36
C PRO A 255 -14.48 7.30 -3.98
N LYS A 256 -13.28 7.65 -3.50
CA LYS A 256 -13.10 8.39 -2.24
C LYS A 256 -12.29 9.66 -2.46
N LYS A 257 -12.92 10.83 -2.24
CA LYS A 257 -12.32 12.17 -2.40
C LYS A 257 -11.65 12.36 -3.77
N MET A 258 -12.43 12.24 -4.84
CA MET A 258 -11.97 12.47 -6.20
C MET A 258 -11.97 13.97 -6.51
N ASN A 259 -10.79 14.53 -6.76
CA ASN A 259 -10.59 15.90 -7.20
C ASN A 259 -9.79 15.91 -8.51
N ASP A 260 -9.60 17.09 -9.12
CA ASP A 260 -8.85 17.24 -10.38
C ASP A 260 -7.43 16.64 -10.29
N GLN A 261 -6.77 16.74 -9.14
CA GLN A 261 -5.45 16.14 -8.93
C GLN A 261 -5.49 14.61 -8.93
N TYR A 262 -6.53 14.01 -8.33
CA TYR A 262 -6.75 12.57 -8.36
C TYR A 262 -6.96 12.07 -9.78
N PHE A 263 -7.87 12.71 -10.55
CA PHE A 263 -8.11 12.35 -11.94
C PHE A 263 -6.87 12.55 -12.81
N THR A 264 -6.13 13.64 -12.61
CA THR A 264 -4.84 13.85 -13.29
C THR A 264 -3.90 12.66 -13.04
N ASN A 265 -3.70 12.25 -11.79
CA ASN A 265 -2.83 11.12 -11.46
C ASN A 265 -3.33 9.78 -12.02
N VAL A 266 -4.65 9.60 -12.16
CA VAL A 266 -5.25 8.44 -12.82
C VAL A 266 -4.96 8.48 -14.32
N LEU A 267 -5.15 9.63 -14.97
CA LEU A 267 -4.91 9.82 -16.40
C LEU A 267 -3.43 9.61 -16.77
N LEU A 268 -2.49 10.03 -15.93
CA LEU A 268 -1.06 9.74 -16.12
C LEU A 268 -0.80 8.23 -16.20
N LYS A 269 -1.50 7.43 -15.39
CA LYS A 269 -1.39 5.96 -15.43
C LYS A 269 -2.07 5.35 -16.64
N ILE A 270 -3.23 5.88 -17.02
CA ILE A 270 -3.97 5.41 -18.19
C ILE A 270 -3.14 5.66 -19.45
N ASN A 271 -2.61 6.86 -19.62
CA ASN A 271 -1.80 7.22 -20.79
C ASN A 271 -0.59 6.30 -20.94
N SER A 272 0.17 6.08 -19.86
CA SER A 272 1.33 5.17 -19.90
C SER A 272 0.95 3.71 -20.19
N LYS A 273 -0.21 3.22 -19.73
CA LYS A 273 -0.69 1.87 -20.05
C LYS A 273 -1.09 1.70 -21.52
N LEU A 274 -1.58 2.77 -22.13
CA LEU A 274 -1.97 2.79 -23.53
C LEU A 274 -0.78 3.14 -24.47
N GLY A 275 0.44 3.26 -23.92
CA GLY A 275 1.66 3.51 -24.69
C GLY A 275 2.03 4.97 -24.87
N GLY A 276 1.36 5.90 -24.20
CA GLY A 276 1.64 7.33 -24.29
C GLY A 276 2.74 7.82 -23.35
N ILE A 277 3.29 8.98 -23.67
CA ILE A 277 4.36 9.65 -22.90
C ILE A 277 3.79 10.83 -22.12
N ASN A 278 3.94 10.83 -20.80
CA ASN A 278 3.42 11.90 -19.94
C ASN A 278 4.27 13.17 -19.99
N SER A 279 5.59 13.01 -19.92
CA SER A 279 6.60 14.06 -19.93
C SER A 279 7.95 13.47 -20.32
N LEU A 280 8.83 14.26 -20.94
CA LEU A 280 10.21 13.88 -21.27
C LEU A 280 11.21 14.70 -20.47
N LEU A 281 12.45 14.22 -20.37
CA LEU A 281 13.54 15.08 -19.92
C LEU A 281 13.90 16.06 -21.05
N GLY A 282 14.14 17.33 -20.74
CA GLY A 282 14.56 18.32 -21.75
C GLY A 282 15.87 17.92 -22.45
N ILE A 283 16.76 17.24 -21.73
CA ILE A 283 18.00 16.67 -22.27
C ILE A 283 17.78 15.45 -23.17
N GLU A 284 16.71 14.69 -22.93
CA GLU A 284 16.30 13.56 -23.76
C GLU A 284 15.75 14.05 -25.09
N TYR A 285 14.88 15.07 -25.04
CA TYR A 285 14.36 15.74 -26.23
C TYR A 285 15.48 16.32 -27.10
N SER A 286 16.54 16.86 -26.48
CA SER A 286 17.69 17.41 -27.19
C SER A 286 18.72 16.34 -27.62
N CYS A 287 18.41 15.05 -27.43
CA CYS A 287 19.31 13.93 -27.68
C CYS A 287 20.68 14.05 -27.00
N ASN A 288 20.76 14.72 -25.85
CA ASN A 288 22.03 15.05 -25.18
C ASN A 288 22.18 14.40 -23.80
N ILE A 289 21.58 13.22 -23.55
CA ILE A 289 21.84 12.50 -22.30
C ILE A 289 23.28 11.97 -22.34
N PRO A 290 24.17 12.41 -21.43
CA PRO A 290 25.55 11.96 -21.41
C PRO A 290 25.62 10.44 -21.27
N LEU A 291 26.54 9.81 -22.00
CA LEU A 291 26.79 8.35 -22.05
C LEU A 291 25.68 7.54 -22.74
N ILE A 292 24.41 7.83 -22.44
CA ILE A 292 23.25 7.05 -22.95
C ILE A 292 23.05 7.26 -24.46
N ASN A 293 23.19 8.48 -24.96
CA ASN A 293 22.89 8.77 -26.37
C ASN A 293 24.10 8.61 -27.30
N LYS A 294 25.28 8.29 -26.77
CA LYS A 294 26.49 8.08 -27.58
C LYS A 294 26.47 6.74 -28.30
N ILE A 295 25.83 5.74 -27.71
CA ILE A 295 25.68 4.37 -28.23
C ILE A 295 24.29 3.86 -27.87
N PRO A 296 23.66 3.01 -28.69
CA PRO A 296 22.38 2.38 -28.32
C PRO A 296 22.48 1.72 -26.93
N THR A 297 21.76 2.26 -25.96
CA THR A 297 21.86 1.87 -24.55
C THR A 297 20.50 1.39 -24.05
N LEU A 298 20.47 0.23 -23.39
CA LEU A 298 19.29 -0.32 -22.74
C LEU A 298 19.40 -0.12 -21.22
N ILE A 299 18.38 0.49 -20.60
CA ILE A 299 18.30 0.67 -19.15
C ILE A 299 17.37 -0.40 -18.57
N LEU A 300 17.86 -1.18 -17.61
CA LEU A 300 17.12 -2.25 -16.95
C LEU A 300 16.93 -1.93 -15.46
N GLY A 301 15.71 -2.11 -14.95
CA GLY A 301 15.40 -2.13 -13.53
C GLY A 301 14.94 -3.54 -13.14
N MET A 302 15.54 -4.12 -12.11
CA MET A 302 15.18 -5.43 -11.55
C MET A 302 14.46 -5.27 -10.21
#